data_AF-A0A3M1ZUF6-F1
#
_entry.id   AF-A0A3M1ZUF6-F1
#
_cell.length_a   1.000
_cell.length_b   1.000
_cell.length_c   1.000
_cell.angle_alpha   90.00
_cell.angle_beta   90.00
_cell.angle_gamma   90.00
#
_symmetry.space_group_name_H-M   'P 1'
#
loop_
_entity.id
_entity.type
_entity.pdbx_description
1 polymer ?
#
loop_
_entity_poly.entity_id
_entity_poly.type
_entity_poly.pdbx_seq_one_letter_code
_entity_poly.pdbx_strand_id
1 'polypeptide(L)'
;MSNGNRRSRGSDGTRPAESGAPGQPPLPGIGDAVEDGDVSDPFFESLGPRFRTFVDSLDRPLVFFDTETTGTDPQQDRIVEISIVRLLPGVHRIDGPYTFRVDPQRPIPEAATQVHGISNEDVRGCPTFAAIAPRIVELIEGADFAGFNVLRFDLRLLEAEFARANVDVDLRSRRVVDAQVIFHSKEPRTLSAAVRFYRGKELEGAHGAEADTLATVEVLAGQLERYEDLPVDADALHALSTKHERAYVDSGRKFVWKDDEPAFNFGKLKGMSLRDAAANPEHQGYLKWMLTGSFDPDTKRVVRQALAGDVPRRKPTGESTTDNRADDNTTGNA
;
A
#
# COMPACT_ATOMS: atom_id res chain seq x y z
N MET A 1 74.12 44.35 -17.13
CA MET A 1 74.78 43.07 -17.48
C MET A 1 73.70 41.99 -17.36
N SER A 2 72.97 41.61 -18.42
CA SER A 2 73.36 40.65 -19.50
C SER A 2 73.73 39.31 -18.85
N ASN A 3 73.13 38.14 -19.07
CA ASN A 3 72.33 37.49 -20.12
C ASN A 3 71.36 36.48 -19.43
N GLY A 4 70.23 35.98 -19.93
CA GLY A 4 69.89 35.62 -21.31
C GLY A 4 70.28 34.17 -21.62
N ASN A 5 69.40 33.17 -21.41
CA ASN A 5 69.28 32.07 -22.38
C ASN A 5 67.94 31.30 -22.32
N ARG A 6 67.50 30.86 -23.51
CA ARG A 6 66.22 30.25 -23.88
C ARG A 6 66.30 28.70 -23.90
N ARG A 7 65.15 28.10 -23.58
CA ARG A 7 64.48 26.90 -24.16
C ARG A 7 65.15 25.52 -24.10
N SER A 8 64.38 24.55 -23.59
CA SER A 8 63.99 23.35 -24.36
C SER A 8 62.60 22.84 -23.93
N ARG A 9 61.87 22.23 -24.87
CA ARG A 9 60.52 21.65 -24.76
C ARG A 9 60.62 20.13 -24.62
N GLY A 10 59.57 19.53 -24.05
CA GLY A 10 59.29 18.08 -24.04
C GLY A 10 59.38 17.52 -22.62
N SER A 11 58.42 16.77 -22.09
CA SER A 11 57.36 15.98 -22.70
C SER A 11 56.23 15.76 -21.69
N ASP A 12 55.06 15.54 -22.28
CA ASP A 12 53.77 15.23 -21.68
C ASP A 12 53.88 14.05 -20.69
N GLY A 13 53.49 14.31 -19.45
CA GLY A 13 53.44 13.33 -18.37
C GLY A 13 52.13 13.53 -17.63
N THR A 14 51.04 13.12 -18.26
CA THR A 14 49.71 13.00 -17.67
C THR A 14 49.82 12.20 -16.37
N ARG A 15 49.62 12.89 -15.24
CA ARG A 15 49.37 12.23 -13.96
C ARG A 15 48.11 11.38 -14.13
N PRO A 16 48.11 10.11 -13.70
CA PRO A 16 46.87 9.36 -13.65
C PRO A 16 45.91 10.09 -12.70
N ALA A 17 44.71 10.36 -13.19
CA ALA A 17 43.61 10.82 -12.36
C ALA A 17 43.33 9.74 -11.32
N GLU A 18 43.50 10.07 -10.04
CA GLU A 18 42.94 9.28 -8.96
C GLU A 18 41.42 9.27 -9.15
N SER A 19 40.89 8.16 -9.64
CA SER A 19 39.46 7.87 -9.63
C SER A 19 39.05 7.60 -8.19
N GLY A 20 38.89 8.67 -7.41
CA GLY A 20 38.18 8.60 -6.13
C GLY A 20 36.74 8.20 -6.43
N ALA A 21 36.33 7.03 -5.93
CA ALA A 21 34.92 6.70 -5.84
C ALA A 21 34.19 7.86 -5.15
N PRO A 22 33.00 8.29 -5.63
CA PRO A 22 32.24 9.33 -4.96
C PRO A 22 32.06 8.93 -3.48
N GLY A 23 32.53 9.79 -2.58
CA GLY A 23 32.43 9.57 -1.14
C GLY A 23 30.96 9.41 -0.75
N GLN A 24 30.69 8.36 0.00
CA GLN A 24 29.38 8.05 0.55
C GLN A 24 28.80 9.29 1.27
N PRO A 25 27.52 9.66 1.04
CA PRO A 25 26.92 10.76 1.78
C PRO A 25 26.97 10.45 3.29
N PRO A 26 27.33 11.42 4.13
CA PRO A 26 27.42 11.20 5.57
C PRO A 26 26.04 10.80 6.12
N LEU A 27 26.03 9.82 7.02
CA LEU A 27 24.81 9.43 7.72
C LEU A 27 24.32 10.60 8.59
N PRO A 28 22.99 10.76 8.78
CA PRO A 28 22.45 11.74 9.71
C PRO A 28 23.11 11.60 11.10
N GLY A 29 23.63 12.73 11.62
CA GLY A 29 24.04 12.82 13.02
C GLY A 29 22.86 12.50 13.93
N ILE A 30 23.11 11.84 15.05
CA ILE A 30 22.13 11.65 16.13
C ILE A 30 22.36 12.91 16.93
N GLY A 31 21.30 13.70 17.13
CA GLY A 31 21.42 14.84 18.01
C GLY A 31 21.92 14.33 19.37
N ASP A 32 22.92 15.00 19.93
CA ASP A 32 23.21 14.83 21.35
C ASP A 32 21.90 14.99 22.12
N ALA A 33 21.71 14.20 23.18
CA ALA A 33 20.56 14.32 24.07
C ALA A 33 20.36 15.81 24.39
N VAL A 34 19.27 16.39 23.88
CA VAL A 34 19.04 17.83 24.01
C VAL A 34 18.94 18.12 25.50
N GLU A 35 19.89 18.91 26.02
CA GLU A 35 19.84 19.35 27.41
C GLU A 35 18.49 20.01 27.69
N ASP A 36 17.93 19.73 28.88
CA ASP A 36 16.71 20.35 29.38
C ASP A 36 16.78 21.87 29.20
N GLY A 37 16.05 22.35 28.21
CA GLY A 37 16.00 23.74 27.81
C GLY A 37 14.70 23.91 27.05
N ASP A 38 13.77 24.61 27.69
CA ASP A 38 12.40 24.95 27.29
C ASP A 38 12.34 25.71 25.95
N VAL A 39 12.78 25.07 24.86
CA VAL A 39 12.58 25.54 23.50
C VAL A 39 11.33 24.85 23.00
N SER A 40 10.22 25.58 23.02
CA SER A 40 8.93 25.13 22.48
C SER A 40 9.13 24.56 21.06
N ASP A 41 8.75 23.29 20.85
CA ASP A 41 8.63 22.69 19.52
C ASP A 41 7.22 23.01 18.98
N PRO A 42 7.07 23.95 18.02
CA PRO A 42 5.75 24.38 17.56
C PRO A 42 4.94 23.26 16.92
N PHE A 43 5.62 22.27 16.32
CA PHE A 43 4.94 21.11 15.77
C PHE A 43 4.41 20.24 16.90
N PHE A 44 5.22 19.94 17.92
CA PHE A 44 4.75 19.18 19.09
C PHE A 44 3.56 19.87 19.78
N GLU A 45 3.62 21.18 19.99
CA GLU A 45 2.51 21.94 20.59
C GLU A 45 1.22 21.83 19.76
N SER A 46 1.33 21.78 18.43
CA SER A 46 0.17 21.63 17.55
C SER A 46 -0.53 20.26 17.68
N LEU A 47 0.13 19.23 18.23
CA LEU A 47 -0.44 17.89 18.44
C LEU A 47 -1.44 17.83 19.61
N GLY A 48 -1.47 18.88 20.43
CA GLY A 48 -2.51 19.12 21.43
C GLY A 48 -2.31 18.44 22.79
N PRO A 49 -3.11 18.83 23.80
CA PRO A 49 -2.84 18.50 25.20
C PRO A 49 -2.96 17.02 25.53
N ARG A 50 -3.83 16.27 24.83
CA ARG A 50 -3.94 14.81 25.03
C ARG A 50 -2.70 14.06 24.55
N PHE A 51 -2.04 14.56 23.51
CA PHE A 51 -0.79 13.99 23.02
C PHE A 51 0.35 14.27 23.99
N ARG A 52 0.44 15.49 24.55
CA ARG A 52 1.36 15.78 25.66
C ARG A 52 1.18 14.82 26.83
N THR A 53 -0.06 14.64 27.32
CA THR A 53 -0.35 13.68 28.40
C THR A 53 0.06 12.25 28.04
N PHE A 54 -0.09 11.85 26.77
CA PHE A 54 0.38 10.55 26.31
C PHE A 54 1.92 10.45 26.37
N VAL A 55 2.66 11.47 25.94
CA VAL A 55 4.13 11.51 26.04
C VAL A 55 4.62 11.50 27.48
N ASP A 56 3.95 12.22 28.38
CA ASP A 56 4.21 12.18 29.83
C ASP A 56 4.01 10.79 30.44
N SER A 57 3.16 9.96 29.83
CA SER A 57 2.86 8.60 30.32
C SER A 57 3.85 7.53 29.83
N LEU A 58 4.76 7.87 28.92
CA LEU A 58 5.74 6.93 28.39
C LEU A 58 6.79 6.57 29.45
N ASP A 59 7.02 5.27 29.67
CA ASP A 59 8.08 4.74 30.54
C ASP A 59 9.36 4.37 29.76
N ARG A 60 9.31 4.41 28.43
CA ARG A 60 10.44 4.23 27.52
C ARG A 60 10.19 4.98 26.20
N PRO A 61 11.21 5.20 25.35
CA PRO A 61 11.01 5.89 24.08
C PRO A 61 9.95 5.21 23.20
N LEU A 62 9.20 6.00 22.44
CA LEU A 62 8.31 5.51 21.40
C LEU A 62 8.84 5.94 20.04
N VAL A 63 9.20 4.97 19.20
CA VAL A 63 9.76 5.19 17.87
C VAL A 63 8.67 5.05 16.82
N PHE A 64 8.42 6.13 16.10
CA PHE A 64 7.66 6.12 14.86
C PHE A 64 8.60 5.84 13.70
N PHE A 65 8.23 4.91 12.83
CA PHE A 65 8.97 4.69 11.59
C PHE A 65 8.07 4.26 10.45
N ASP A 66 8.55 4.53 9.25
CA ASP A 66 7.90 4.22 7.98
C ASP A 66 8.96 3.87 6.94
N THR A 67 8.62 2.99 5.99
CA THR A 67 9.56 2.49 4.98
C THR A 67 9.02 2.63 3.56
N GLU A 68 9.91 3.02 2.65
CA GLU A 68 9.70 2.85 1.22
C GLU A 68 10.49 1.66 0.73
N THR A 69 9.93 0.90 -0.21
CA THR A 69 10.37 -0.48 -0.45
C THR A 69 10.32 -0.88 -1.92
N THR A 70 11.03 -1.95 -2.28
CA THR A 70 11.01 -2.49 -3.64
C THR A 70 9.70 -3.22 -4.01
N GLY A 71 8.77 -3.39 -3.06
CA GLY A 71 7.54 -4.16 -3.25
C GLY A 71 6.81 -4.43 -1.94
N THR A 72 5.75 -5.24 -1.98
CA THR A 72 4.82 -5.40 -0.85
C THR A 72 4.95 -6.72 -0.09
N ASP A 73 6.01 -7.51 -0.34
CA ASP A 73 6.31 -8.73 0.42
C ASP A 73 7.42 -8.49 1.48
N PRO A 74 7.09 -8.40 2.78
CA PRO A 74 8.07 -8.17 3.84
C PRO A 74 9.21 -9.19 3.90
N GLN A 75 9.03 -10.40 3.34
CA GLN A 75 10.07 -11.44 3.37
C GLN A 75 11.04 -11.37 2.19
N GLN A 76 10.62 -10.79 1.07
CA GLN A 76 11.39 -10.80 -0.19
C GLN A 76 11.85 -9.40 -0.61
N ASP A 77 11.05 -8.39 -0.33
CA ASP A 77 11.35 -7.02 -0.70
C ASP A 77 12.33 -6.34 0.27
N ARG A 78 12.90 -5.25 -0.23
CA ARG A 78 14.02 -4.53 0.38
C ARG A 78 13.63 -3.09 0.68
N ILE A 79 14.18 -2.54 1.75
CA ILE A 79 14.03 -1.12 2.10
C ILE A 79 14.85 -0.27 1.11
N VAL A 80 14.25 0.79 0.58
CA VAL A 80 14.90 1.84 -0.23
C VAL A 80 14.99 3.17 0.51
N GLU A 81 14.09 3.42 1.46
CA GLU A 81 14.17 4.52 2.42
C GLU A 81 13.55 4.10 3.74
N ILE A 82 14.13 4.56 4.85
CA ILE A 82 13.53 4.44 6.19
C ILE A 82 13.62 5.79 6.89
N SER A 83 12.51 6.22 7.49
CA SER A 83 12.43 7.44 8.29
C SER A 83 12.04 7.10 9.71
N ILE A 84 12.77 7.65 10.69
CA ILE A 84 12.59 7.36 12.11
C ILE A 84 12.40 8.67 12.88
N VAL A 85 11.40 8.69 13.75
CA VAL A 85 11.11 9.76 14.70
C VAL A 85 10.96 9.16 16.09
N ARG A 86 11.42 9.85 17.13
CA ARG A 86 11.36 9.37 18.51
C ARG A 86 10.59 10.35 19.38
N LEU A 87 9.76 9.81 20.26
CA LEU A 87 9.23 10.51 21.43
C LEU A 87 9.99 9.98 22.64
N LEU A 88 10.63 10.87 23.38
CA LEU A 88 11.33 10.52 24.61
C LEU A 88 10.41 10.77 25.83
N PRO A 89 10.44 9.91 26.85
CA PRO A 89 9.66 10.09 28.07
C PRO A 89 9.82 11.50 28.68
N GLY A 90 8.70 12.20 28.88
CA GLY A 90 8.68 13.54 29.49
C GLY A 90 9.29 14.67 28.65
N VAL A 91 9.78 14.39 27.43
CA VAL A 91 10.34 15.41 26.53
C VAL A 91 9.26 15.84 25.53
N HIS A 92 8.86 17.10 25.59
CA HIS A 92 7.77 17.67 24.77
C HIS A 92 8.27 18.18 23.42
N ARG A 93 9.02 17.33 22.72
CA ARG A 93 9.64 17.64 21.44
C ARG A 93 9.77 16.37 20.62
N ILE A 94 9.66 16.52 19.30
CA ILE A 94 9.98 15.45 18.35
C ILE A 94 11.49 15.34 18.18
N ASP A 95 12.04 14.15 18.38
CA ASP A 95 13.44 13.85 18.11
C ASP A 95 13.59 13.16 16.73
N GLY A 96 14.28 13.82 15.81
CA GLY A 96 14.35 13.47 14.39
C GLY A 96 13.69 14.53 13.48
N PRO A 97 13.31 14.18 12.24
CA PRO A 97 13.39 12.86 11.63
C PRO A 97 14.82 12.44 11.29
N TYR A 98 15.09 11.14 11.41
CA TYR A 98 16.30 10.47 10.94
C TYR A 98 15.95 9.65 9.70
N THR A 99 16.24 10.19 8.52
CA THR A 99 15.87 9.56 7.24
C THR A 99 17.09 9.04 6.51
N PHE A 100 17.02 7.80 6.03
CA PHE A 100 18.10 7.11 5.35
C PHE A 100 17.64 6.63 3.98
N ARG A 101 18.31 7.07 2.92
CA ARG A 101 18.26 6.42 1.60
C ARG A 101 19.14 5.17 1.62
N VAL A 102 18.64 4.08 1.07
CA VAL A 102 19.27 2.76 1.16
C VAL A 102 19.44 2.19 -0.23
N ASP A 103 20.63 1.68 -0.54
CA ASP A 103 20.83 0.80 -1.70
C ASP A 103 20.20 -0.57 -1.38
N PRO A 104 19.09 -0.95 -2.04
CA PRO A 104 18.40 -2.22 -1.79
C PRO A 104 19.17 -3.43 -2.36
N GLN A 105 20.28 -3.20 -3.07
CA GLN A 105 21.09 -4.21 -3.75
C GLN A 105 20.28 -5.05 -4.76
N ARG A 106 19.23 -4.46 -5.33
CA ARG A 106 18.40 -5.03 -6.39
C ARG A 106 17.72 -3.91 -7.19
N PRO A 107 17.26 -4.18 -8.43
CA PRO A 107 16.47 -3.20 -9.16
C PRO A 107 15.17 -2.87 -8.42
N ILE A 108 14.88 -1.58 -8.26
CA ILE A 108 13.59 -1.06 -7.81
C ILE A 108 12.60 -1.21 -8.99
N PRO A 109 11.48 -1.95 -8.83
CA PRO A 109 10.46 -2.08 -9.86
C PRO A 109 9.79 -0.74 -10.18
N GLU A 110 9.48 -0.50 -11.46
CA GLU A 110 8.81 0.72 -11.93
C GLU A 110 7.50 1.00 -11.19
N ALA A 111 6.72 -0.04 -10.88
CA ALA A 111 5.48 0.11 -10.13
C ALA A 111 5.71 0.64 -8.70
N ALA A 112 6.83 0.30 -8.05
CA ALA A 112 7.19 0.85 -6.74
C ALA A 112 7.66 2.31 -6.89
N THR A 113 8.51 2.59 -7.89
CA THR A 113 8.92 3.95 -8.24
C THR A 113 7.74 4.88 -8.50
N GLN A 114 6.68 4.40 -9.18
CA GLN A 114 5.48 5.19 -9.45
C GLN A 114 4.66 5.52 -8.19
N VAL A 115 4.79 4.71 -7.13
CA VAL A 115 4.10 4.93 -5.85
C VAL A 115 4.85 5.94 -5.00
N HIS A 116 6.13 5.72 -4.74
CA HIS A 116 6.90 6.51 -3.78
C HIS A 116 7.87 7.52 -4.41
N GLY A 117 8.08 7.47 -5.73
CA GLY A 117 8.90 8.43 -6.48
C GLY A 117 10.41 8.21 -6.38
N ILE A 118 10.88 7.03 -5.98
CA ILE A 118 12.30 6.74 -5.71
C ILE A 118 12.82 5.78 -6.76
N SER A 119 13.76 6.24 -7.57
CA SER A 119 14.33 5.46 -8.66
C SER A 119 15.65 4.77 -8.26
N ASN A 120 16.11 3.85 -9.11
CA ASN A 120 17.43 3.23 -8.96
C ASN A 120 18.58 4.24 -8.98
N GLU A 121 18.39 5.40 -9.64
CA GLU A 121 19.38 6.46 -9.71
C GLU A 121 19.48 7.23 -8.38
N ASP A 122 18.35 7.43 -7.69
CA ASP A 122 18.29 8.17 -6.42
C ASP A 122 19.00 7.45 -5.28
N VAL A 123 19.06 6.12 -5.33
CA VAL A 123 19.74 5.29 -4.31
C VAL A 123 21.15 4.89 -4.71
N ARG A 124 21.64 5.36 -5.87
CA ARG A 124 22.96 4.99 -6.37
C ARG A 124 24.05 5.60 -5.49
N GLY A 125 24.85 4.74 -4.86
CA GLY A 125 25.92 5.14 -3.94
C GLY A 125 25.45 5.42 -2.51
N CYS A 126 24.16 5.20 -2.22
CA CYS A 126 23.65 5.17 -0.86
C CYS A 126 24.20 3.95 -0.08
N PRO A 127 24.26 4.01 1.27
CA PRO A 127 24.60 2.85 2.08
C PRO A 127 23.63 1.69 1.84
N THR A 128 24.11 0.45 1.97
CA THR A 128 23.22 -0.71 2.10
C THR A 128 22.56 -0.73 3.48
N PHE A 129 21.49 -1.50 3.65
CA PHE A 129 20.87 -1.66 4.97
C PHE A 129 21.87 -2.12 6.04
N ALA A 130 22.73 -3.09 5.71
CA ALA A 130 23.77 -3.58 6.63
C ALA A 130 24.72 -2.47 7.11
N ALA A 131 25.01 -1.48 6.26
CA ALA A 131 25.87 -0.35 6.64
C ALA A 131 25.17 0.63 7.60
N ILE A 132 23.85 0.79 7.52
CA ILE A 132 23.08 1.66 8.44
C ILE A 132 22.49 0.89 9.63
N ALA A 133 22.51 -0.44 9.63
CA ALA A 133 21.90 -1.24 10.68
C ALA A 133 22.38 -0.86 12.10
N PRO A 134 23.69 -0.68 12.38
CA PRO A 134 24.14 -0.25 13.72
C PRO A 134 23.50 1.06 14.16
N ARG A 135 23.31 1.98 13.20
CA ARG A 135 22.69 3.27 13.46
C ARG A 135 21.19 3.16 13.75
N ILE A 136 20.49 2.30 13.00
CA ILE A 136 19.09 2.04 13.28
C ILE A 136 18.95 1.41 14.67
N VAL A 137 19.82 0.47 15.05
CA VAL A 137 19.83 -0.13 16.39
C VAL A 137 19.94 0.95 17.47
N GLU A 138 20.90 1.87 17.36
CA GLU A 138 21.05 2.98 18.31
C GLU A 138 19.79 3.86 18.41
N LEU A 139 19.11 4.10 17.29
CA LEU A 139 17.88 4.91 17.27
C LEU A 139 16.71 4.20 17.96
N ILE A 140 16.62 2.88 17.82
CA ILE A 140 15.50 2.10 18.37
C ILE A 140 15.80 1.49 19.73
N GLU A 141 17.02 1.56 20.25
CA GLU A 141 17.41 0.88 21.49
C GLU A 141 16.47 1.20 22.65
N GLY A 142 15.98 0.16 23.34
CA GLY A 142 15.04 0.30 24.46
C GLY A 142 13.66 0.90 24.13
N ALA A 143 13.37 1.20 22.86
CA ALA A 143 12.13 1.86 22.45
C ALA A 143 11.01 0.87 22.10
N ASP A 144 9.77 1.27 22.35
CA ASP A 144 8.60 0.67 21.69
C ASP A 144 8.37 1.28 20.31
N PHE A 145 7.44 0.71 19.55
CA PHE A 145 7.20 1.09 18.16
C PHE A 145 5.83 1.72 17.94
N ALA A 146 5.75 2.61 16.96
CA ALA A 146 4.52 3.19 16.45
C ALA A 146 4.62 3.43 14.94
N GLY A 147 3.46 3.55 14.29
CA GLY A 147 3.37 3.82 12.86
C GLY A 147 1.97 3.59 12.34
N PHE A 148 1.78 3.63 11.02
CA PHE A 148 0.49 3.37 10.38
C PHE A 148 0.58 2.07 9.57
N ASN A 149 -0.12 1.01 9.98
CA ASN A 149 0.02 -0.35 9.42
C ASN A 149 1.37 -1.05 9.70
N VAL A 150 2.14 -0.50 10.66
CA VAL A 150 3.49 -0.95 11.05
C VAL A 150 3.52 -2.43 11.49
N LEU A 151 2.46 -2.94 12.13
CA LEU A 151 2.40 -4.33 12.61
C LEU A 151 2.40 -5.35 11.47
N ARG A 152 1.76 -5.01 10.34
CA ARG A 152 1.56 -5.94 9.22
C ARG A 152 2.69 -5.90 8.21
N PHE A 153 3.39 -4.77 8.11
CA PHE A 153 4.34 -4.49 7.05
C PHE A 153 5.72 -4.09 7.58
N ASP A 154 5.89 -2.83 7.98
CA ASP A 154 7.20 -2.22 8.24
C ASP A 154 8.02 -2.96 9.31
N LEU A 155 7.39 -3.36 10.42
CA LEU A 155 8.09 -4.08 11.49
C LEU A 155 8.62 -5.44 11.01
N ARG A 156 7.85 -6.15 10.18
CA ARG A 156 8.23 -7.45 9.62
C ARG A 156 9.34 -7.31 8.59
N LEU A 157 9.29 -6.25 7.80
CA LEU A 157 10.32 -5.94 6.82
C LEU A 157 11.63 -5.54 7.50
N LEU A 158 11.56 -4.71 8.55
CA LEU A 158 12.71 -4.31 9.34
C LEU A 158 13.37 -5.52 10.02
N GLU A 159 12.57 -6.43 10.59
CA GLU A 159 13.05 -7.71 11.12
C GLU A 159 13.77 -8.54 10.06
N ALA A 160 13.22 -8.64 8.84
CA ALA A 160 13.84 -9.35 7.74
C ALA A 160 15.17 -8.71 7.29
N GLU A 161 15.25 -7.38 7.26
CA GLU A 161 16.49 -6.66 6.91
C GLU A 161 17.58 -6.83 7.97
N PHE A 162 17.24 -6.78 9.26
CA PHE A 162 18.20 -7.09 10.34
C PHE A 162 18.72 -8.53 10.25
N ALA A 163 17.83 -9.49 9.98
CA ALA A 163 18.22 -10.89 9.77
C ALA A 163 19.19 -11.03 8.58
N ARG A 164 18.93 -10.34 7.45
CA ARG A 164 19.83 -10.34 6.28
C ARG A 164 21.17 -9.65 6.57
N ALA A 165 21.18 -8.63 7.41
CA ALA A 165 22.39 -7.95 7.87
C ALA A 165 23.15 -8.71 8.97
N ASN A 166 22.61 -9.84 9.43
CA ASN A 166 23.16 -10.64 10.53
C ASN A 166 23.33 -9.83 11.83
N VAL A 167 22.34 -8.96 12.11
CA VAL A 167 22.24 -8.15 13.33
C VAL A 167 21.06 -8.68 14.13
N ASP A 168 21.33 -9.11 15.37
CA ASP A 168 20.30 -9.64 16.26
C ASP A 168 19.66 -8.49 17.06
N VAL A 169 18.36 -8.27 16.86
CA VAL A 169 17.57 -7.26 17.55
C VAL A 169 16.22 -7.85 17.93
N ASP A 170 15.90 -7.81 19.22
CA ASP A 170 14.56 -8.19 19.67
C ASP A 170 13.56 -7.06 19.42
N LEU A 171 12.79 -7.22 18.34
CA LEU A 171 11.66 -6.35 17.99
C LEU A 171 10.32 -6.86 18.54
N ARG A 172 10.24 -8.13 18.95
CA ARG A 172 8.97 -8.83 19.22
C ARG A 172 8.48 -8.64 20.65
N SER A 173 9.39 -8.43 21.61
CA SER A 173 9.02 -8.18 23.02
C SER A 173 8.52 -6.75 23.28
N ARG A 174 8.55 -5.89 22.27
CA ARG A 174 8.27 -4.46 22.41
C ARG A 174 6.81 -4.15 22.15
N ARG A 175 6.27 -3.12 22.81
CA ARG A 175 4.90 -2.66 22.56
C ARG A 175 4.84 -2.03 21.16
N VAL A 176 3.69 -2.17 20.50
CA VAL A 176 3.47 -1.56 19.19
C VAL A 176 2.14 -0.79 19.19
N VAL A 177 2.20 0.49 18.85
CA VAL A 177 1.04 1.38 18.69
C VAL A 177 0.79 1.59 17.19
N ASP A 178 -0.12 0.80 16.63
CA ASP A 178 -0.48 0.90 15.21
C ASP A 178 -1.69 1.84 15.01
N ALA A 179 -1.44 3.01 14.43
CA ALA A 179 -2.44 4.04 14.18
C ALA A 179 -3.54 3.56 13.22
N GLN A 180 -3.25 2.65 12.28
CA GLN A 180 -4.26 2.11 11.36
C GLN A 180 -5.24 1.19 12.12
N VAL A 181 -4.73 0.39 13.06
CA VAL A 181 -5.58 -0.47 13.90
C VAL A 181 -6.54 0.38 14.73
N ILE A 182 -6.03 1.47 15.33
CA ILE A 182 -6.85 2.42 16.09
C ILE A 182 -7.88 3.09 15.18
N PHE A 183 -7.47 3.56 14.01
CA PHE A 183 -8.36 4.20 13.02
C PHE A 183 -9.52 3.27 12.63
N HIS A 184 -9.22 2.04 12.20
CA HIS A 184 -10.27 1.07 11.83
C HIS A 184 -11.16 0.66 13.00
N SER A 185 -10.66 0.70 14.23
CA SER A 185 -11.46 0.44 15.43
C SER A 185 -12.42 1.59 15.78
N LYS A 186 -12.10 2.84 15.41
CA LYS A 186 -12.89 4.03 15.76
C LYS A 186 -13.75 4.56 14.62
N GLU A 187 -13.36 4.28 13.37
CA GLU A 187 -14.08 4.66 12.15
C GLU A 187 -14.54 3.42 11.37
N PRO A 188 -15.60 2.73 11.83
CA PRO A 188 -16.10 1.51 11.19
C PRO A 188 -16.81 1.82 9.86
N ARG A 189 -16.69 0.91 8.88
CA ARG A 189 -17.34 1.03 7.56
C ARG A 189 -18.78 0.49 7.59
N THR A 190 -19.64 1.10 8.40
CA THR A 190 -21.07 0.72 8.57
C THR A 190 -22.00 1.84 8.13
N LEU A 191 -23.28 1.52 7.88
CA LEU A 191 -24.28 2.52 7.53
C LEU A 191 -24.42 3.60 8.61
N SER A 192 -24.50 3.22 9.89
CA SER A 192 -24.56 4.18 11.00
C SER A 192 -23.36 5.14 11.02
N ALA A 193 -22.16 4.62 10.77
CA ALA A 193 -20.96 5.45 10.69
C ALA A 193 -20.97 6.39 9.48
N ALA A 194 -21.50 5.93 8.34
CA ALA A 194 -21.68 6.77 7.15
C ALA A 194 -22.71 7.89 7.40
N VAL A 195 -23.84 7.58 8.04
CA VAL A 195 -24.84 8.60 8.45
C VAL A 195 -24.19 9.63 9.37
N ARG A 196 -23.44 9.19 10.39
CA ARG A 196 -22.73 10.10 11.28
C ARG A 196 -21.73 10.97 10.54
N PHE A 197 -20.95 10.41 9.62
CA PHE A 197 -19.93 11.13 8.87
C PHE A 197 -20.50 12.15 7.88
N TYR A 198 -21.50 11.77 7.09
CA TYR A 198 -22.05 12.63 6.05
C TYR A 198 -23.16 13.56 6.54
N ARG A 199 -23.87 13.20 7.63
CA ARG A 199 -25.06 13.92 8.11
C ARG A 199 -24.95 14.40 9.56
N GLY A 200 -23.90 14.05 10.28
CA GLY A 200 -23.67 14.55 11.64
C GLY A 200 -24.70 14.07 12.68
N LYS A 201 -25.38 12.95 12.42
CA LYS A 201 -26.43 12.40 13.30
C LYS A 201 -26.25 10.90 13.55
N GLU A 202 -26.88 10.40 14.61
CA GLU A 202 -26.96 8.97 14.90
C GLU A 202 -28.13 8.32 14.12
N LEU A 203 -27.97 7.04 13.75
CA LEU A 203 -29.02 6.29 13.08
C LEU A 203 -30.00 5.69 14.10
N GLU A 204 -31.21 6.24 14.15
CA GLU A 204 -32.31 5.71 14.96
C GLU A 204 -33.01 4.55 14.23
N GLY A 205 -33.47 3.52 14.97
CA GLY A 205 -34.21 2.41 14.39
C GLY A 205 -33.39 1.48 13.48
N ALA A 206 -32.06 1.47 13.64
CA ALA A 206 -31.15 0.63 12.87
C ALA A 206 -31.61 -0.84 12.81
N HIS A 207 -31.37 -1.50 11.66
CA HIS A 207 -31.83 -2.86 11.33
C HIS A 207 -33.32 -2.96 10.94
N GLY A 208 -34.07 -1.86 10.97
CA GLY A 208 -35.34 -1.75 10.26
C GLY A 208 -35.11 -1.44 8.78
N ALA A 209 -35.66 -2.27 7.88
CA ALA A 209 -35.43 -2.12 6.44
C ALA A 209 -35.78 -0.72 5.89
N GLU A 210 -36.85 -0.09 6.41
CA GLU A 210 -37.24 1.27 6.05
C GLU A 210 -36.20 2.30 6.52
N ALA A 211 -35.82 2.24 7.81
CA ALA A 211 -34.84 3.15 8.40
C ALA A 211 -33.49 3.06 7.68
N ASP A 212 -33.02 1.84 7.40
CA ASP A 212 -31.77 1.61 6.68
C ASP A 212 -31.84 2.11 5.23
N THR A 213 -32.99 1.98 4.56
CA THR A 213 -33.19 2.48 3.19
C THR A 213 -33.15 4.01 3.14
N LEU A 214 -33.89 4.68 4.03
CA LEU A 214 -33.89 6.15 4.12
C LEU A 214 -32.52 6.69 4.50
N ALA A 215 -31.85 6.06 5.47
CA ALA A 215 -30.47 6.40 5.83
C ALA A 215 -29.50 6.25 4.66
N THR A 216 -29.69 5.26 3.79
CA THR A 216 -28.87 5.09 2.59
C THR A 216 -29.08 6.23 1.58
N VAL A 217 -30.33 6.69 1.40
CA VAL A 217 -30.62 7.89 0.59
C VAL A 217 -29.91 9.11 1.16
N GLU A 218 -29.96 9.30 2.48
CA GLU A 218 -29.27 10.40 3.14
C GLU A 218 -27.76 10.33 2.95
N VAL A 219 -27.16 9.15 3.06
CA VAL A 219 -25.72 8.95 2.83
C VAL A 219 -25.35 9.31 1.40
N LEU A 220 -26.09 8.84 0.39
CA LEU A 220 -25.79 9.18 -1.01
C LEU A 220 -25.88 10.69 -1.26
N ALA A 221 -26.94 11.33 -0.75
CA ALA A 221 -27.06 12.77 -0.88
C ALA A 221 -25.90 13.51 -0.17
N GLY A 222 -25.41 13.00 0.96
CA GLY A 222 -24.31 13.62 1.69
C GLY A 222 -22.95 13.39 1.03
N GLN A 223 -22.79 12.27 0.30
CA GLN A 223 -21.65 12.05 -0.58
C GLN A 223 -21.65 13.09 -1.72
N LEU A 224 -22.79 13.27 -2.40
CA LEU A 224 -22.93 14.25 -3.48
C LEU A 224 -22.69 15.69 -3.03
N GLU A 225 -23.12 16.06 -1.81
CA GLU A 225 -22.83 17.39 -1.25
C GLU A 225 -21.35 17.57 -0.88
N ARG A 226 -20.68 16.51 -0.40
CA ARG A 226 -19.31 16.60 0.09
C ARG A 226 -18.27 16.56 -1.03
N TYR A 227 -18.53 15.80 -2.10
CA TYR A 227 -17.57 15.52 -3.15
C TYR A 227 -18.03 16.16 -4.47
N GLU A 228 -17.48 17.34 -4.78
CA GLU A 228 -17.81 18.09 -6.00
C GLU A 228 -17.41 17.33 -7.29
N ASP A 229 -16.49 16.39 -7.20
CA ASP A 229 -16.02 15.55 -8.30
C ASP A 229 -16.90 14.30 -8.55
N LEU A 230 -17.88 14.02 -7.68
CA LEU A 230 -18.84 12.95 -7.94
C LEU A 230 -19.80 13.35 -9.07
N PRO A 231 -20.03 12.46 -10.05
CA PRO A 231 -21.06 12.71 -11.04
C PRO A 231 -22.45 12.69 -10.39
N VAL A 232 -23.37 13.48 -10.93
CA VAL A 232 -24.76 13.55 -10.47
C VAL A 232 -25.73 12.73 -11.34
N ASP A 233 -25.21 12.06 -12.38
CA ASP A 233 -25.97 11.15 -13.21
C ASP A 233 -25.83 9.69 -12.73
N ALA A 234 -26.94 8.95 -12.81
CA ALA A 234 -27.02 7.59 -12.30
C ALA A 234 -26.09 6.61 -13.04
N ASP A 235 -25.84 6.81 -14.34
CA ASP A 235 -25.03 5.92 -15.16
C ASP A 235 -23.54 6.02 -14.81
N ALA A 236 -23.03 7.22 -14.60
CA ALA A 236 -21.66 7.45 -14.17
C ALA A 236 -21.45 7.00 -12.72
N LEU A 237 -22.42 7.25 -11.83
CA LEU A 237 -22.38 6.69 -10.46
C LEU A 237 -22.41 5.16 -10.47
N HIS A 238 -23.20 4.55 -11.34
CA HIS A 238 -23.20 3.10 -11.55
C HIS A 238 -21.84 2.60 -12.07
N ALA A 239 -21.24 3.28 -13.05
CA ALA A 239 -19.93 2.93 -13.59
C ALA A 239 -18.82 3.02 -12.53
N LEU A 240 -18.87 4.05 -11.68
CA LEU A 240 -17.97 4.21 -10.54
C LEU A 240 -18.16 3.06 -9.53
N SER A 241 -19.41 2.77 -9.17
CA SER A 241 -19.77 1.75 -8.17
C SER A 241 -19.45 0.33 -8.62
N THR A 242 -19.42 0.07 -9.93
CA THR A 242 -19.18 -1.26 -10.52
C THR A 242 -17.79 -1.44 -11.10
N LYS A 243 -16.91 -0.43 -11.02
CA LYS A 243 -15.56 -0.47 -11.61
C LYS A 243 -14.78 -1.72 -11.21
N HIS A 244 -14.84 -2.11 -9.94
CA HIS A 244 -14.17 -3.30 -9.44
C HIS A 244 -14.88 -4.61 -9.81
N GLU A 245 -16.20 -4.60 -9.99
CA GLU A 245 -16.95 -5.79 -10.42
C GLU A 245 -16.61 -6.17 -11.86
N ARG A 246 -16.31 -5.19 -12.72
CA ARG A 246 -15.89 -5.40 -14.11
C ARG A 246 -14.57 -6.18 -14.25
N ALA A 247 -13.81 -6.34 -13.16
CA ALA A 247 -12.61 -7.18 -13.15
C ALA A 247 -12.96 -8.68 -13.11
N TYR A 248 -14.16 -9.04 -12.64
CA TYR A 248 -14.57 -10.42 -12.43
C TYR A 248 -15.46 -10.92 -13.59
N VAL A 249 -15.43 -12.23 -13.81
CA VAL A 249 -16.20 -12.91 -14.85
C VAL A 249 -17.56 -13.38 -14.29
N ASP A 250 -17.61 -13.63 -12.99
CA ASP A 250 -18.74 -14.18 -12.25
C ASP A 250 -19.04 -13.36 -10.98
N SER A 251 -20.30 -13.40 -10.54
CA SER A 251 -20.73 -12.71 -9.31
C SER A 251 -20.05 -13.24 -8.03
N GLY A 252 -19.56 -14.49 -8.03
CA GLY A 252 -18.83 -15.10 -6.92
C GLY A 252 -17.36 -14.69 -6.82
N ARG A 253 -16.88 -13.89 -7.78
CA ARG A 253 -15.50 -13.43 -7.92
C ARG A 253 -14.48 -14.57 -7.92
N LYS A 254 -14.88 -15.75 -8.40
CA LYS A 254 -14.02 -16.94 -8.51
C LYS A 254 -13.15 -16.90 -9.75
N PHE A 255 -13.54 -16.10 -10.73
CA PHE A 255 -12.82 -15.88 -11.97
C PHE A 255 -12.60 -14.39 -12.21
N VAL A 256 -11.39 -14.06 -12.65
CA VAL A 256 -10.96 -12.70 -12.99
C VAL A 256 -10.59 -12.67 -14.48
N TRP A 257 -10.83 -11.56 -15.14
CA TRP A 257 -10.33 -11.35 -16.51
C TRP A 257 -8.81 -11.14 -16.50
N LYS A 258 -8.09 -11.98 -17.23
CA LYS A 258 -6.65 -11.86 -17.48
C LYS A 258 -6.40 -12.09 -18.96
N ASP A 259 -5.80 -11.10 -19.64
CA ASP A 259 -5.56 -11.16 -21.09
C ASP A 259 -6.83 -11.53 -21.88
N ASP A 260 -7.96 -10.93 -21.49
CA ASP A 260 -9.32 -11.17 -22.02
C ASP A 260 -9.86 -12.60 -21.87
N GLU A 261 -9.18 -13.45 -21.10
CA GLU A 261 -9.64 -14.79 -20.74
C GLU A 261 -9.95 -14.92 -19.24
N PRO A 262 -10.92 -15.76 -18.83
CA PRO A 262 -11.18 -16.05 -17.43
C PRO A 262 -10.03 -16.85 -16.82
N ALA A 263 -9.48 -16.36 -15.71
CA ALA A 263 -8.52 -17.07 -14.88
C ALA A 263 -9.06 -17.27 -13.46
N PHE A 264 -8.67 -18.35 -12.79
CA PHE A 264 -9.07 -18.58 -11.41
C PHE A 264 -8.51 -17.48 -10.49
N ASN A 265 -9.37 -16.90 -9.66
CA ASN A 265 -9.01 -15.90 -8.66
C ASN A 265 -8.78 -16.50 -7.26
N PHE A 266 -8.94 -17.82 -7.11
CA PHE A 266 -8.91 -18.49 -5.81
C PHE A 266 -8.40 -19.93 -5.87
N GLY A 267 -8.09 -20.47 -4.69
CA GLY A 267 -7.78 -21.89 -4.50
C GLY A 267 -6.50 -22.34 -5.19
N LYS A 268 -6.34 -23.67 -5.32
CA LYS A 268 -5.11 -24.29 -5.84
C LYS A 268 -4.79 -23.96 -7.30
N LEU A 269 -5.79 -23.52 -8.07
CA LEU A 269 -5.62 -23.14 -9.47
C LEU A 269 -5.51 -21.63 -9.67
N LYS A 270 -5.38 -20.82 -8.59
CA LYS A 270 -5.32 -19.36 -8.71
C LYS A 270 -4.27 -18.92 -9.75
N GLY A 271 -4.69 -18.07 -10.68
CA GLY A 271 -3.90 -17.56 -11.79
C GLY A 271 -3.93 -18.42 -13.06
N MET A 272 -4.40 -19.66 -13.00
CA MET A 272 -4.53 -20.56 -14.16
C MET A 272 -5.71 -20.16 -15.04
N SER A 273 -5.59 -20.33 -16.36
CA SER A 273 -6.70 -20.15 -17.31
C SER A 273 -7.80 -21.17 -17.05
N LEU A 274 -9.05 -20.70 -17.03
CA LEU A 274 -10.22 -21.57 -16.96
C LEU A 274 -10.33 -22.46 -18.20
N ARG A 275 -9.92 -21.97 -19.37
CA ARG A 275 -9.88 -22.75 -20.61
C ARG A 275 -8.94 -23.94 -20.48
N ASP A 276 -7.72 -23.69 -20.04
CA ASP A 276 -6.70 -24.74 -19.89
C ASP A 276 -7.11 -25.76 -18.84
N ALA A 277 -7.67 -25.30 -17.71
CA ALA A 277 -8.17 -26.18 -16.67
C ALA A 277 -9.37 -27.04 -17.13
N ALA A 278 -10.25 -26.52 -17.98
CA ALA A 278 -11.35 -27.29 -18.55
C ALA A 278 -10.87 -28.33 -19.57
N ALA A 279 -9.83 -27.99 -20.35
CA ALA A 279 -9.24 -28.89 -21.35
C ALA A 279 -8.36 -29.99 -20.72
N ASN A 280 -7.80 -29.77 -19.53
CA ASN A 280 -6.95 -30.74 -18.84
C ASN A 280 -7.76 -31.72 -17.94
N PRO A 281 -7.78 -33.04 -18.23
CA PRO A 281 -8.48 -34.04 -17.42
C PRO A 281 -8.10 -34.05 -15.93
N GLU A 282 -6.85 -33.73 -15.59
CA GLU A 282 -6.38 -33.66 -14.19
C GLU A 282 -7.04 -32.53 -13.40
N HIS A 283 -7.50 -31.49 -14.09
CA HIS A 283 -8.11 -30.31 -13.48
C HIS A 283 -9.65 -30.35 -13.54
N GLN A 284 -10.24 -31.12 -14.45
CA GLN A 284 -11.70 -31.27 -14.54
C GLN A 284 -12.35 -31.76 -13.24
N GLY A 285 -11.65 -32.55 -12.42
CA GLY A 285 -12.13 -32.94 -11.09
C GLY A 285 -12.40 -31.74 -10.18
N TYR A 286 -11.56 -30.70 -10.26
CA TYR A 286 -11.75 -29.45 -9.50
C TYR A 286 -12.95 -28.66 -10.00
N LEU A 287 -13.16 -28.57 -11.32
CA LEU A 287 -14.34 -27.91 -11.89
C LEU A 287 -15.64 -28.65 -11.53
N LYS A 288 -15.64 -29.98 -11.58
CA LYS A 288 -16.80 -30.79 -11.16
C LYS A 288 -17.12 -30.59 -9.67
N TRP A 289 -16.10 -30.52 -8.82
CA TRP A 289 -16.27 -30.17 -7.41
C TRP A 289 -16.91 -28.79 -7.24
N MET A 290 -16.53 -27.78 -8.03
CA MET A 290 -17.18 -26.46 -7.97
C MET A 290 -18.67 -26.51 -8.32
N LEU A 291 -19.09 -27.38 -9.24
CA LEU A 291 -20.50 -27.54 -9.60
C LEU A 291 -21.33 -28.14 -8.45
N THR A 292 -20.75 -29.07 -7.69
CA THR A 292 -21.40 -29.70 -6.54
C THR A 292 -21.23 -28.92 -5.24
N GLY A 293 -20.23 -28.05 -5.15
CA GLY A 293 -19.91 -27.26 -3.97
C GLY A 293 -20.84 -26.07 -3.74
N SER A 294 -20.61 -25.34 -2.64
CA SER A 294 -21.36 -24.13 -2.27
C SER A 294 -20.86 -22.90 -3.02
N PHE A 295 -21.06 -22.88 -4.33
CA PHE A 295 -20.80 -21.73 -5.21
C PHE A 295 -22.11 -21.14 -5.72
N ASP A 296 -22.12 -19.85 -6.01
CA ASP A 296 -23.31 -19.17 -6.54
C ASP A 296 -23.67 -19.71 -7.94
N PRO A 297 -24.93 -19.53 -8.37
CA PRO A 297 -25.40 -20.04 -9.65
C PRO A 297 -24.62 -19.52 -10.87
N ASP A 298 -24.12 -18.28 -10.82
CA ASP A 298 -23.40 -17.64 -11.91
C ASP A 298 -21.97 -18.19 -12.04
N THR A 299 -21.26 -18.38 -10.93
CA THR A 299 -19.99 -19.14 -10.90
C THR A 299 -20.17 -20.51 -11.54
N LYS A 300 -21.22 -21.23 -11.14
CA LYS A 300 -21.50 -22.57 -11.68
C LYS A 300 -21.85 -22.52 -13.17
N ARG A 301 -22.56 -21.49 -13.62
CA ARG A 301 -22.86 -21.26 -15.04
C ARG A 301 -21.56 -21.13 -15.84
N VAL A 302 -20.63 -20.28 -15.40
CA VAL A 302 -19.31 -20.08 -16.04
C VAL A 302 -18.53 -21.40 -16.13
N VAL A 303 -18.50 -22.19 -15.04
CA VAL A 303 -17.83 -23.50 -15.03
C VAL A 303 -18.47 -24.50 -16.00
N ARG A 304 -19.81 -24.57 -16.08
CA ARG A 304 -20.51 -25.46 -17.02
C ARG A 304 -20.19 -25.08 -18.47
N GLN A 305 -20.21 -23.79 -18.79
CA GLN A 305 -19.86 -23.30 -20.12
C GLN A 305 -18.42 -23.66 -20.49
N ALA A 306 -17.46 -23.47 -19.58
CA ALA A 306 -16.07 -23.85 -19.82
C ALA A 306 -15.89 -25.35 -20.05
N LEU A 307 -16.54 -26.21 -19.26
CA LEU A 307 -16.51 -27.67 -19.46
C LEU A 307 -17.17 -28.11 -20.77
N ALA A 308 -18.11 -27.33 -21.31
CA ALA A 308 -18.72 -27.54 -22.61
C ALA A 308 -17.90 -26.95 -23.78
N GLY A 309 -16.75 -26.32 -23.50
CA GLY A 309 -15.88 -25.68 -24.49
C GLY A 309 -16.24 -24.22 -24.82
N ASP A 310 -17.28 -23.66 -24.21
CA ASP A 310 -17.76 -22.29 -24.41
C ASP A 310 -17.21 -21.36 -23.33
N VAL A 311 -15.89 -21.13 -23.32
CA VAL A 311 -15.28 -20.26 -22.30
C VAL A 311 -15.61 -18.80 -22.61
N PRO A 312 -16.18 -18.03 -21.65
CA PRO A 312 -16.48 -16.61 -21.84
C PRO A 312 -15.25 -15.82 -22.31
N ARG A 313 -15.48 -14.82 -23.18
CA ARG A 313 -14.45 -13.87 -23.60
C ARG A 313 -14.91 -12.45 -23.30
N ARG A 314 -13.96 -11.59 -22.92
CA ARG A 314 -14.27 -10.19 -22.66
C ARG A 314 -14.58 -9.49 -23.98
N LYS A 315 -15.76 -8.87 -24.11
CA LYS A 315 -16.07 -8.03 -25.27
C LYS A 315 -15.19 -6.77 -25.24
N PRO A 316 -14.67 -6.29 -26.38
CA PRO A 316 -14.00 -5.00 -26.44
C PRO A 316 -14.94 -3.91 -25.91
N THR A 317 -14.44 -3.06 -25.01
CA THR A 317 -15.20 -1.90 -24.51
C THR A 317 -15.45 -0.93 -25.66
N GLY A 318 -16.66 -0.95 -26.22
CA GLY A 318 -17.05 -0.08 -27.34
C GLY A 318 -18.39 -0.42 -28.03
N GLU A 319 -18.95 -1.61 -27.86
CA GLU A 319 -20.26 -1.94 -28.44
C GLU A 319 -21.37 -1.87 -27.41
N SER A 320 -22.19 -0.80 -27.48
CA SER A 320 -23.51 -0.81 -26.87
C SER A 320 -24.34 -1.89 -27.55
N THR A 321 -24.75 -2.92 -26.81
CA THR A 321 -25.83 -3.78 -27.27
C THR A 321 -27.15 -3.01 -27.11
N THR A 322 -27.55 -2.29 -28.16
CA THR A 322 -28.98 -2.09 -28.42
C THR A 322 -29.56 -3.46 -28.74
N ASP A 323 -30.13 -4.13 -27.74
CA ASP A 323 -30.95 -5.31 -27.99
C ASP A 323 -32.29 -4.81 -28.53
N ASN A 324 -32.46 -4.92 -29.85
CA ASN A 324 -33.71 -4.68 -30.55
C ASN A 324 -34.75 -5.70 -30.07
N ARG A 325 -35.56 -5.32 -29.08
CA ARG A 325 -36.90 -5.88 -28.94
C ARG A 325 -37.86 -5.04 -29.77
N ALA A 326 -38.02 -5.43 -31.02
CA ALA A 326 -39.19 -5.11 -31.80
C ALA A 326 -39.80 -6.43 -32.31
N ASP A 327 -41.11 -6.51 -32.08
CA ASP A 327 -42.09 -7.26 -32.86
C ASP A 327 -42.22 -8.77 -32.60
N ASP A 328 -43.09 -9.12 -31.65
CA ASP A 328 -44.21 -10.02 -31.97
C ASP A 328 -45.37 -9.86 -30.97
N ASN A 329 -46.37 -9.03 -31.32
CA ASN A 329 -47.78 -9.41 -31.12
C ASN A 329 -48.72 -8.41 -31.81
N THR A 330 -49.19 -8.77 -33.00
CA THR A 330 -50.47 -8.29 -33.52
C THR A 330 -51.34 -9.50 -33.85
N THR A 331 -52.62 -9.41 -33.48
CA THR A 331 -53.78 -10.29 -33.80
C THR A 331 -53.94 -11.55 -32.93
N GLY A 332 -55.10 -11.85 -32.32
CA GLY A 332 -56.41 -11.20 -32.27
C GLY A 332 -57.44 -12.07 -31.53
N ASN A 333 -58.55 -11.43 -31.14
CA ASN A 333 -59.90 -11.94 -30.82
C ASN A 333 -60.10 -13.07 -29.78
N ALA A 334 -60.72 -12.74 -28.65
CA ALA A 334 -62.18 -12.76 -28.45
C ALA A 334 -62.54 -11.97 -27.18
#